data_AF-A0A1Z5TKP0-F1
#
_entry.id   AF-A0A1Z5TKP0-F1
#
_cell.length_a   1.000
_cell.length_b   1.000
_cell.length_c   1.000
_cell.angle_alpha   90.00
_cell.angle_beta   90.00
_cell.angle_gamma   90.00
#
_symmetry.space_group_name_H-M   'P 1'
#
loop_
_entity.id
_entity.type
_entity.pdbx_description
1 polymer ?
#
loop_
_entity_poly.entity_id
_entity_poly.type
_entity_poly.pdbx_seq_one_letter_code
_entity_poly.pdbx_strand_id
1 'polypeptide(L)'
;MSAVPNLPEEVLRVHPVDPGLSHDSLLKYKSDVSHVEHAGAQRTGQSNGITHYPETNNATVPKQQQQAAHINPKATPQWQLHDRPIENQRPVRVIVIGAGYSGVYCGIRIPERMRNCSLAIYEKNAGIGGTWYENRYPGAACDVPSHSYQFSFNPKHDWSSLYAPSWEIREYIESTARKFGADRFVHLEHEVVGCRWDEAEGKWHVRVRKGGPEGEVFEDVADVVVTARGNLNTKQWPDIEGLGSFQGEVMHSAAWDEGYDFRNKRVGVIGSGSSAIQIIPKLQQVEGAHLNCFIRSRTWISPPLAHGVQEKLGMGEKFEFTEELKQQFREDPQAWLDFRLMVEADANNIHAVTLKGTPMQQGAQKAFEEGMKERLKKKPEYFDWLKPGFAPGCRRLTPGPGFLEALVEDNVSFVRDRIRRIEPKGVVTEDGKLHEIDVLICATGFYASAAPPFPVTGLDGHSLKDHWHTRATNYLSLATDRFPNLFMMLGPNGAIGEGSLTMMIESTGDYILRAIRKLQRITSSL
;
A
#
# COMPACT_ATOMS: atom_id res chain seq x y z
N MET A 1 -4.75 8.28 -1.27
CA MET A 1 -4.68 7.35 -0.11
C MET A 1 -3.67 6.25 -0.38
N SER A 2 -2.39 6.54 -0.12
CA SER A 2 -1.47 5.49 0.34
C SER A 2 -1.28 5.77 1.84
N ALA A 3 -1.09 4.78 2.67
CA ALA A 3 -0.89 4.95 4.10
C ALA A 3 0.07 3.86 4.51
N VAL A 4 1.28 4.26 4.90
CA VAL A 4 2.17 3.37 5.65
C VAL A 4 1.50 3.19 7.02
N PRO A 5 1.36 1.95 7.54
CA PRO A 5 0.69 1.72 8.81
C PRO A 5 1.32 2.54 9.94
N ASN A 6 0.47 3.06 10.84
CA ASN A 6 0.92 3.68 12.08
C ASN A 6 1.54 2.59 12.97
N LEU A 7 2.87 2.48 12.99
CA LEU A 7 3.55 1.71 14.02
C LEU A 7 3.37 2.39 15.40
N PRO A 8 3.17 1.63 16.49
CA PRO A 8 3.19 2.16 17.85
C PRO A 8 4.51 2.89 18.14
N GLU A 9 4.47 3.98 18.91
CA GLU A 9 5.67 4.76 19.27
C GLU A 9 6.76 3.91 19.96
N GLU A 10 6.36 2.80 20.59
CA GLU A 10 7.23 1.88 21.32
C GLU A 10 8.19 1.07 20.41
N VAL A 11 7.91 0.99 19.10
CA VAL A 11 8.69 0.19 18.12
C VAL A 11 9.82 1.01 17.45
N LEU A 12 9.93 2.31 17.73
CA LEU A 12 10.87 3.23 17.06
C LEU A 12 12.24 3.39 17.75
N ARG A 13 12.78 2.35 18.39
CA ARG A 13 14.15 2.38 18.91
C ARG A 13 15.14 1.87 17.86
N VAL A 14 15.61 2.77 17.01
CA VAL A 14 16.80 2.54 16.18
C VAL A 14 18.01 3.02 16.98
N HIS A 15 18.96 2.13 17.26
CA HIS A 15 20.25 2.51 17.83
C HIS A 15 20.96 3.46 16.86
N PRO A 16 21.45 4.63 17.31
CA PRO A 16 22.06 5.61 16.42
C PRO A 16 23.33 5.06 15.78
N VAL A 17 23.42 5.15 14.45
CA VAL A 17 24.67 4.96 13.70
C VAL A 17 25.51 6.24 13.87
N ASP A 18 26.80 6.06 14.08
CA ASP A 18 27.78 7.13 14.34
C ASP A 18 27.76 8.20 13.21
N PRO A 19 27.59 9.50 13.54
CA PRO A 19 27.49 10.59 12.56
C PRO A 19 28.79 10.88 11.78
N GLY A 20 29.91 10.19 12.06
CA GLY A 20 31.20 10.42 11.40
C GLY A 20 31.46 9.66 10.08
N LEU A 21 30.55 8.81 9.60
CA LEU A 21 30.81 7.97 8.41
C LEU A 21 30.51 8.69 7.09
N SER A 22 31.45 8.69 6.16
CA SER A 22 31.26 9.28 4.82
C SER A 22 30.29 8.45 3.97
N HIS A 23 29.73 9.06 2.91
CA HIS A 23 28.80 8.39 1.98
C HIS A 23 29.40 7.11 1.37
N ASP A 24 30.70 7.10 1.08
CA ASP A 24 31.43 5.92 0.59
C ASP A 24 31.62 4.85 1.68
N SER A 25 31.72 5.24 2.96
CA SER A 25 31.77 4.31 4.08
C SER A 25 30.43 3.62 4.34
N LEU A 26 29.31 4.30 4.07
CA LEU A 26 27.96 3.72 4.16
C LEU A 26 27.68 2.71 3.03
N LEU A 27 28.29 2.90 1.86
CA LEU A 27 28.22 1.93 0.75
C LEU A 27 29.08 0.69 1.01
N LYS A 28 30.24 0.83 1.66
CA LYS A 28 31.09 -0.31 2.08
C LYS A 28 30.48 -1.13 3.22
N TYR A 29 29.71 -0.52 4.12
CA TYR A 29 28.97 -1.25 5.16
C TYR A 29 27.91 -2.21 4.57
N LYS A 30 27.51 -2.01 3.30
CA LYS A 30 26.64 -2.94 2.55
C LYS A 30 27.40 -3.98 1.72
N SER A 31 28.66 -3.75 1.36
CA SER A 31 29.44 -4.71 0.55
C SER A 31 30.07 -5.83 1.38
N ASP A 32 30.35 -5.59 2.67
CA ASP A 32 31.06 -6.56 3.52
C ASP A 32 30.12 -7.60 4.18
N VAL A 33 28.81 -7.56 3.90
CA VAL A 33 27.82 -8.58 4.31
C VAL A 33 27.50 -9.56 3.18
N SER A 34 28.06 -9.36 2.00
CA SER A 34 27.88 -10.25 0.85
C SER A 34 29.19 -10.37 0.08
N HIS A 35 30.12 -11.18 0.59
CA HIS A 35 31.02 -12.06 -0.16
C HIS A 35 32.09 -12.61 0.79
N VAL A 36 32.04 -13.91 1.07
CA VAL A 36 33.16 -14.62 1.70
C VAL A 36 34.18 -14.90 0.60
N GLU A 37 35.23 -14.09 0.50
CA GLU A 37 36.45 -14.48 -0.19
C GLU A 37 37.40 -15.15 0.81
N HIS A 38 37.79 -16.39 0.50
CA HIS A 38 38.85 -17.10 1.20
C HIS A 38 40.21 -16.48 0.85
N ALA A 39 40.79 -15.72 1.78
CA ALA A 39 42.22 -15.40 1.77
C ALA A 39 42.78 -15.57 3.19
N GLY A 40 43.71 -16.51 3.33
CA GLY A 40 44.28 -16.90 4.63
C GLY A 40 45.29 -15.91 5.18
N ALA A 41 45.27 -15.71 6.50
CA ALA A 41 46.43 -15.81 7.39
C ALA A 41 46.09 -15.43 8.85
N GLN A 42 46.57 -16.30 9.74
CA GLN A 42 47.01 -16.09 11.13
C GLN A 42 46.01 -15.76 12.26
N ARG A 43 46.12 -16.62 13.28
CA ARG A 43 45.46 -16.59 14.59
C ARG A 43 46.06 -15.54 15.51
N THR A 44 45.21 -14.80 16.20
CA THR A 44 45.18 -14.48 17.65
C THR A 44 43.76 -13.91 17.90
N GLY A 45 42.99 -14.14 18.96
CA GLY A 45 43.18 -14.75 20.26
C GLY A 45 42.38 -13.90 21.25
N GLN A 46 41.12 -14.29 21.53
CA GLN A 46 40.34 -14.15 22.79
C GLN A 46 38.86 -13.78 22.60
N SER A 47 38.03 -14.65 23.17
CA SER A 47 36.57 -14.71 23.19
C SER A 47 35.99 -14.14 24.49
N ASN A 48 34.72 -13.71 24.46
CA ASN A 48 33.67 -13.85 25.51
C ASN A 48 32.35 -13.34 24.89
N GLY A 49 31.44 -14.18 24.35
CA GLY A 49 30.30 -14.82 25.04
C GLY A 49 29.11 -13.84 25.14
N ILE A 50 27.94 -14.00 24.51
CA ILE A 50 26.96 -15.10 24.60
C ILE A 50 26.20 -15.24 23.27
N THR A 51 26.16 -16.46 22.71
CA THR A 51 25.33 -16.88 21.57
C THR A 51 24.55 -18.14 21.98
N HIS A 52 23.22 -18.12 21.84
CA HIS A 52 22.42 -19.35 21.77
C HIS A 52 21.63 -19.33 20.46
N TYR A 53 22.09 -20.13 19.50
CA TYR A 53 21.31 -20.63 18.37
C TYR A 53 21.12 -22.14 18.56
N PRO A 54 20.05 -22.75 18.04
CA PRO A 54 19.78 -24.17 18.25
C PRO A 54 20.83 -25.07 17.56
N GLU A 55 21.32 -26.07 18.29
CA GLU A 55 22.23 -27.10 17.79
C GLU A 55 21.51 -28.04 16.80
N THR A 56 22.11 -28.27 15.64
CA THR A 56 21.78 -29.40 14.76
C THR A 56 22.75 -30.55 15.06
N ASN A 57 22.18 -31.73 15.31
CA ASN A 57 22.89 -32.95 15.70
C ASN A 57 24.05 -33.33 14.76
N ASN A 58 25.26 -33.41 15.32
CA ASN A 58 26.41 -34.09 14.72
C ASN A 58 26.32 -35.59 14.97
N ALA A 59 25.73 -36.34 14.04
CA ALA A 59 25.95 -37.78 13.94
C ALA A 59 27.14 -38.04 13.01
N THR A 60 28.13 -38.74 13.54
CA THR A 60 29.41 -39.10 12.90
C THR A 60 29.17 -40.13 11.79
N VAL A 61 29.43 -39.77 10.53
CA VAL A 61 29.47 -40.72 9.40
C VAL A 61 30.91 -41.24 9.24
N PRO A 62 31.16 -42.56 9.12
CA PRO A 62 32.51 -43.10 8.95
C PRO A 62 33.12 -42.69 7.61
N LYS A 63 34.41 -42.35 7.60
CA LYS A 63 35.22 -42.15 6.38
C LYS A 63 35.28 -43.45 5.57
N GLN A 64 34.40 -43.61 4.58
CA GLN A 64 34.67 -44.52 3.47
C GLN A 64 35.64 -43.84 2.49
N GLN A 65 36.71 -44.56 2.17
CA GLN A 65 37.66 -44.19 1.13
C GLN A 65 36.88 -43.93 -0.18
N GLN A 66 36.85 -42.68 -0.64
CA GLN A 66 36.44 -42.37 -2.00
C GLN A 66 37.47 -42.99 -2.95
N GLN A 67 37.12 -44.12 -3.56
CA GLN A 67 37.69 -44.45 -4.86
C GLN A 67 37.36 -43.29 -5.79
N ALA A 68 38.39 -42.63 -6.31
CA ALA A 68 38.23 -41.65 -7.37
C ALA A 68 37.55 -42.35 -8.55
N ALA A 69 36.27 -42.06 -8.75
CA ALA A 69 35.57 -42.47 -9.94
C ALA A 69 36.30 -41.84 -11.13
N HIS A 70 36.84 -42.69 -12.01
CA HIS A 70 37.40 -42.27 -13.28
C HIS A 70 36.35 -41.46 -14.05
N ILE A 71 36.48 -40.14 -14.03
CA ILE A 71 35.74 -39.26 -14.93
C ILE A 71 36.30 -39.54 -16.32
N ASN A 72 35.52 -40.26 -17.12
CA ASN A 72 35.85 -40.55 -18.50
C ASN A 72 35.90 -39.22 -19.28
N PRO A 73 37.06 -38.77 -19.81
CA PRO A 73 37.21 -37.45 -20.43
C PRO A 73 36.46 -37.31 -21.77
N LYS A 74 35.74 -38.35 -22.20
CA LYS A 74 34.99 -38.42 -23.47
C LYS A 74 33.47 -38.36 -23.32
N ALA A 75 32.94 -38.14 -22.12
CA ALA A 75 31.51 -37.89 -21.97
C ALA A 75 31.20 -36.43 -22.35
N THR A 76 31.13 -36.15 -23.65
CA THR A 76 30.45 -34.96 -24.14
C THR A 76 29.03 -34.97 -23.55
N PRO A 77 28.55 -33.91 -22.86
CA PRO A 77 27.17 -33.86 -22.44
C PRO A 77 26.33 -34.15 -23.67
N GLN A 78 25.49 -35.18 -23.62
CA GLN A 78 24.69 -35.63 -24.74
C GLN A 78 23.70 -34.51 -25.06
N TRP A 79 24.11 -33.59 -25.96
CA TRP A 79 23.28 -32.46 -26.33
C TRP A 79 22.07 -33.02 -27.08
N GLN A 80 20.92 -33.01 -26.42
CA GLN A 80 19.67 -33.44 -27.02
C GLN A 80 19.06 -32.23 -27.74
N LEU A 81 19.13 -32.24 -29.07
CA LEU A 81 18.35 -31.30 -29.88
C LEU A 81 16.88 -31.62 -29.65
N HIS A 82 16.16 -30.73 -28.96
CA HIS A 82 14.72 -30.88 -28.84
C HIS A 82 14.06 -30.47 -30.16
N ASP A 83 13.27 -31.38 -30.74
CA ASP A 83 12.44 -31.10 -31.92
C ASP A 83 11.17 -30.32 -31.53
N ARG A 84 11.35 -29.19 -30.86
CA ARG A 84 10.28 -28.27 -30.45
C ARG A 84 10.66 -26.84 -30.77
N PRO A 85 9.70 -25.98 -31.18
CA PRO A 85 9.98 -24.57 -31.41
C PRO A 85 10.58 -23.89 -30.17
N ILE A 86 11.50 -22.95 -30.39
CA ILE A 86 12.12 -22.14 -29.33
C ILE A 86 11.07 -21.35 -28.52
N GLU A 87 9.91 -21.07 -29.12
CA GLU A 87 8.76 -20.40 -28.50
C GLU A 87 7.60 -21.38 -28.21
N ASN A 88 7.89 -22.61 -27.79
CA ASN A 88 6.87 -23.55 -27.30
C ASN A 88 6.36 -23.14 -25.91
N GLN A 89 5.63 -22.02 -25.84
CA GLN A 89 5.02 -21.50 -24.61
C GLN A 89 3.89 -22.44 -24.20
N ARG A 90 4.12 -23.24 -23.14
CA ARG A 90 3.07 -24.12 -22.60
C ARG A 90 1.86 -23.29 -22.13
N PRO A 91 0.64 -23.87 -22.17
CA PRO A 91 -0.51 -23.27 -21.50
C PRO A 91 -0.22 -22.98 -20.03
N VAL A 92 -0.58 -21.78 -19.59
CA VAL A 92 -0.52 -21.34 -18.19
C VAL A 92 -1.86 -20.71 -17.80
N ARG A 93 -2.34 -21.01 -16.60
CA ARG A 93 -3.49 -20.37 -15.99
C ARG A 93 -3.04 -19.43 -14.88
N VAL A 94 -3.47 -18.18 -14.96
CA VAL A 94 -3.19 -17.14 -13.98
C VAL A 94 -4.51 -16.69 -13.34
N ILE A 95 -4.55 -16.69 -12.01
CA ILE A 95 -5.62 -16.04 -11.23
C ILE A 95 -5.06 -14.78 -10.58
N VAL A 96 -5.75 -13.65 -10.79
CA VAL A 96 -5.45 -12.37 -10.14
C VAL A 96 -6.53 -12.07 -9.11
N ILE A 97 -6.12 -11.63 -7.91
CA ILE A 97 -7.05 -11.31 -6.83
C ILE A 97 -7.14 -9.79 -6.66
N GLY A 98 -8.28 -9.20 -7.05
CA GLY A 98 -8.58 -7.78 -6.98
C GLY A 98 -8.49 -7.05 -8.33
N ALA A 99 -9.40 -6.10 -8.55
CA ALA A 99 -9.54 -5.27 -9.76
C ALA A 99 -9.36 -3.77 -9.47
N GLY A 100 -8.33 -3.41 -8.69
CA GLY A 100 -7.80 -2.04 -8.63
C GLY A 100 -6.77 -1.77 -9.75
N TYR A 101 -5.96 -0.71 -9.61
CA TYR A 101 -4.85 -0.42 -10.56
C TYR A 101 -4.02 -1.66 -10.90
N SER A 102 -3.57 -2.43 -9.90
CA SER A 102 -2.74 -3.61 -10.13
C SER A 102 -3.46 -4.72 -10.92
N GLY A 103 -4.74 -4.97 -10.61
CA GLY A 103 -5.53 -5.99 -11.31
C GLY A 103 -5.84 -5.60 -12.75
N VAL A 104 -6.26 -4.35 -12.97
CA VAL A 104 -6.48 -3.82 -14.32
C VAL A 104 -5.19 -3.86 -15.13
N TYR A 105 -4.05 -3.47 -14.55
CA TYR A 105 -2.75 -3.61 -15.22
C TYR A 105 -2.48 -5.06 -15.66
N CYS A 106 -2.70 -6.04 -14.78
CA CYS A 106 -2.53 -7.46 -15.15
C CYS A 106 -3.50 -7.87 -16.27
N GLY A 107 -4.76 -7.46 -16.20
CA GLY A 107 -5.79 -7.68 -17.23
C GLY A 107 -5.45 -7.11 -18.60
N ILE A 108 -4.62 -6.07 -18.67
CA ILE A 108 -4.12 -5.48 -19.91
C ILE A 108 -2.85 -6.19 -20.37
N ARG A 109 -1.84 -6.26 -19.51
CA ARG A 109 -0.48 -6.64 -19.92
C ARG A 109 -0.30 -8.14 -20.14
N ILE A 110 -1.03 -8.98 -19.39
CA ILE A 110 -0.96 -10.44 -19.57
C ILE A 110 -1.40 -10.83 -20.99
N PRO A 111 -2.61 -10.49 -21.46
CA PRO A 111 -3.03 -10.86 -22.82
C PRO A 111 -2.25 -10.13 -23.92
N GLU A 112 -1.79 -8.90 -23.66
CA GLU A 112 -0.93 -8.16 -24.59
C GLU A 112 0.38 -8.93 -24.86
N ARG A 113 1.04 -9.41 -23.79
CA ARG A 113 2.45 -9.85 -23.83
C ARG A 113 2.66 -11.36 -23.72
N MET A 114 1.64 -12.13 -23.36
CA MET A 114 1.73 -13.59 -23.21
C MET A 114 0.70 -14.29 -24.10
N ARG A 115 1.14 -15.32 -24.81
CA ARG A 115 0.26 -16.24 -25.57
C ARG A 115 0.03 -17.50 -24.73
N ASN A 116 -0.97 -18.29 -25.07
CA ASN A 116 -1.32 -19.52 -24.33
C ASN A 116 -1.48 -19.29 -22.81
N CYS A 117 -2.08 -18.15 -22.43
CA CYS A 117 -2.33 -17.80 -21.05
C CYS A 117 -3.82 -17.58 -20.84
N SER A 118 -4.44 -18.35 -19.93
CA SER A 118 -5.80 -18.11 -19.47
C SER A 118 -5.78 -17.27 -18.21
N LEU A 119 -6.69 -16.30 -18.11
CA LEU A 119 -6.71 -15.30 -17.04
C LEU A 119 -8.11 -15.18 -16.44
N ALA A 120 -8.18 -15.17 -15.12
CA ALA A 120 -9.36 -14.75 -14.36
C ALA A 120 -8.94 -13.73 -13.30
N ILE A 121 -9.74 -12.68 -13.12
CA ILE A 121 -9.55 -11.65 -12.10
C ILE A 121 -10.78 -11.68 -11.19
N TYR A 122 -10.60 -12.06 -9.93
CA TYR A 122 -11.70 -12.11 -8.95
C TYR A 122 -11.71 -10.84 -8.09
N GLU A 123 -12.82 -10.10 -8.12
CA GLU A 123 -13.03 -8.87 -7.36
C GLU A 123 -14.24 -9.02 -6.44
N LYS A 124 -14.04 -8.75 -5.15
CA LYS A 124 -15.08 -8.90 -4.13
C LYS A 124 -16.19 -7.85 -4.26
N ASN A 125 -15.86 -6.70 -4.82
CA ASN A 125 -16.78 -5.58 -4.95
C ASN A 125 -17.66 -5.71 -6.21
N ALA A 126 -18.77 -4.98 -6.24
CA ALA A 126 -19.66 -4.90 -7.41
C ALA A 126 -19.13 -3.97 -8.52
N GLY A 127 -17.87 -3.54 -8.45
CA GLY A 127 -17.24 -2.71 -9.47
C GLY A 127 -15.72 -2.66 -9.38
N ILE A 128 -15.10 -2.18 -10.46
CA ILE A 128 -13.65 -2.02 -10.62
C ILE A 128 -13.22 -0.73 -9.91
N GLY A 129 -12.00 -0.72 -9.34
CA GLY A 129 -11.41 0.49 -8.75
C GLY A 129 -10.62 0.25 -7.46
N GLY A 130 -10.82 -0.89 -6.80
CA GLY A 130 -10.12 -1.25 -5.57
C GLY A 130 -10.37 -0.24 -4.44
N THR A 131 -9.31 0.33 -3.85
CA THR A 131 -9.42 1.38 -2.82
C THR A 131 -10.33 2.54 -3.25
N TRP A 132 -10.33 2.91 -4.53
CA TRP A 132 -11.15 4.00 -5.07
C TRP A 132 -12.61 3.61 -5.32
N TYR A 133 -12.91 2.30 -5.33
CA TYR A 133 -14.29 1.82 -5.27
C TYR A 133 -14.84 1.89 -3.84
N GLU A 134 -14.03 1.50 -2.84
CA GLU A 134 -14.49 1.41 -1.44
C GLU A 134 -14.56 2.74 -0.71
N ASN A 135 -13.60 3.64 -0.94
CA ASN A 135 -13.50 4.87 -0.14
C ASN A 135 -14.27 6.00 -0.81
N ARG A 136 -15.49 6.21 -0.35
CA ARG A 136 -16.46 7.18 -0.89
C ARG A 136 -16.86 8.28 0.10
N TYR A 137 -16.15 8.36 1.21
CA TYR A 137 -16.38 9.39 2.21
C TYR A 137 -16.15 10.80 1.62
N PRO A 138 -16.82 11.84 2.14
CA PRO A 138 -16.70 13.19 1.62
C PRO A 138 -15.27 13.71 1.74
N GLY A 139 -14.74 14.26 0.65
CA GLY A 139 -13.37 14.77 0.59
C GLY A 139 -12.31 13.71 0.26
N ALA A 140 -12.70 12.45 0.03
CA ALA A 140 -11.77 11.42 -0.45
C ALA A 140 -11.12 11.85 -1.77
N ALA A 141 -9.79 12.01 -1.76
CA ALA A 141 -8.98 12.44 -2.90
C ALA A 141 -7.57 11.81 -2.88
N CYS A 142 -6.85 11.87 -4.01
CA CYS A 142 -5.42 11.56 -4.00
C CYS A 142 -4.61 12.61 -3.24
N ASP A 143 -3.50 12.17 -2.68
CA ASP A 143 -2.55 12.99 -1.91
C ASP A 143 -1.27 13.30 -2.72
N VAL A 144 -1.26 12.91 -3.99
CA VAL A 144 -0.21 13.15 -4.98
C VAL A 144 -0.86 13.70 -6.25
N PRO A 145 -0.12 14.44 -7.09
CA PRO A 145 -0.65 14.91 -8.36
C PRO A 145 -1.26 13.79 -9.22
N SER A 146 -2.51 13.95 -9.66
CA SER A 146 -3.25 12.98 -10.49
C SER A 146 -2.48 12.59 -11.76
N HIS A 147 -1.65 13.52 -12.23
CA HIS A 147 -0.84 13.44 -13.43
C HIS A 147 0.35 12.48 -13.32
N SER A 148 0.83 12.22 -12.10
CA SER A 148 1.76 11.13 -11.76
C SER A 148 1.04 9.90 -11.20
N TYR A 149 -0.23 10.03 -10.81
CA TYR A 149 -1.09 8.96 -10.27
C TYR A 149 -2.02 8.35 -11.34
N GLN A 150 -1.44 8.02 -12.48
CA GLN A 150 -2.13 7.40 -13.62
C GLN A 150 -1.23 6.37 -14.28
N PHE A 151 -1.79 5.51 -15.14
CA PHE A 151 -0.96 4.62 -15.94
C PHE A 151 -0.14 5.41 -16.96
N SER A 152 1.14 5.07 -17.08
CA SER A 152 2.07 5.73 -18.00
C SER A 152 1.63 5.59 -19.47
N PHE A 153 1.00 4.45 -19.78
CA PHE A 153 0.51 4.08 -21.11
C PHE A 153 -0.91 4.57 -21.42
N ASN A 154 -1.61 5.16 -20.44
CA ASN A 154 -2.95 5.72 -20.63
C ASN A 154 -3.09 7.07 -19.91
N PRO A 155 -2.36 8.11 -20.33
CA PRO A 155 -2.48 9.42 -19.72
C PRO A 155 -3.87 10.05 -19.97
N LYS A 156 -4.44 10.66 -18.93
CA LYS A 156 -5.64 11.50 -18.96
C LYS A 156 -5.21 12.97 -18.90
N HIS A 157 -5.80 13.80 -19.76
CA HIS A 157 -5.36 15.20 -20.02
C HIS A 157 -6.29 16.23 -19.37
N ASP A 158 -7.41 15.78 -18.84
CA ASP A 158 -8.56 16.57 -18.39
C ASP A 158 -8.92 16.24 -16.93
N TRP A 159 -7.92 15.95 -16.10
CA TRP A 159 -8.12 15.82 -14.65
C TRP A 159 -8.74 17.11 -14.09
N SER A 160 -9.74 16.98 -13.20
CA SER A 160 -10.45 18.14 -12.67
C SER A 160 -9.59 19.01 -11.74
N SER A 161 -8.62 18.39 -11.07
CA SER A 161 -7.72 19.02 -10.10
C SER A 161 -6.36 18.33 -10.08
N LEU A 162 -5.34 19.03 -9.56
CA LEU A 162 -4.05 18.43 -9.26
C LEU A 162 -4.22 17.25 -8.29
N TYR A 163 -5.18 17.35 -7.37
CA TYR A 163 -5.57 16.28 -6.45
C TYR A 163 -6.98 15.80 -6.78
N ALA A 164 -7.09 14.87 -7.73
CA ALA A 164 -8.36 14.35 -8.19
C ALA A 164 -9.18 13.72 -7.05
N PRO A 165 -10.50 13.96 -7.02
CA PRO A 165 -11.39 13.29 -6.09
C PRO A 165 -11.47 11.79 -6.42
N SER A 166 -11.81 11.01 -5.40
CA SER A 166 -11.88 9.54 -5.46
C SER A 166 -12.74 9.00 -6.61
N TRP A 167 -13.88 9.63 -6.88
CA TRP A 167 -14.79 9.21 -7.96
C TRP A 167 -14.17 9.37 -9.35
N GLU A 168 -13.38 10.41 -9.59
CA GLU A 168 -12.74 10.66 -10.88
C GLU A 168 -11.62 9.63 -11.13
N ILE A 169 -10.86 9.30 -10.07
CA ILE A 169 -9.83 8.26 -10.14
C ILE A 169 -10.46 6.89 -10.39
N ARG A 170 -11.58 6.59 -9.72
CA ARG A 170 -12.33 5.35 -9.96
C ARG A 170 -12.80 5.27 -11.41
N GLU A 171 -13.42 6.33 -11.94
CA GLU A 171 -13.85 6.41 -13.33
C GLU A 171 -12.69 6.21 -14.31
N TYR A 172 -11.52 6.79 -14.01
CA TYR A 172 -10.31 6.58 -14.79
C TYR A 172 -9.90 5.11 -14.86
N ILE A 173 -9.91 4.38 -13.73
CA ILE A 173 -9.56 2.95 -13.70
C ILE A 173 -10.60 2.13 -14.47
N GLU A 174 -11.89 2.39 -14.25
CA GLU A 174 -13.00 1.70 -14.92
C GLU A 174 -12.96 1.91 -16.44
N SER A 175 -12.80 3.15 -16.90
CA SER A 175 -12.70 3.49 -18.32
C SER A 175 -11.43 2.94 -18.95
N THR A 176 -10.31 2.89 -18.22
CA THR A 176 -9.09 2.22 -18.68
C THR A 176 -9.32 0.73 -18.87
N ALA A 177 -9.95 0.05 -17.90
CA ALA A 177 -10.25 -1.37 -18.02
C ALA A 177 -11.08 -1.68 -19.27
N ARG A 178 -12.13 -0.88 -19.54
CA ARG A 178 -12.96 -1.00 -20.75
C ARG A 178 -12.18 -0.69 -22.03
N LYS A 179 -11.41 0.40 -22.06
CA LYS A 179 -10.63 0.85 -23.23
C LYS A 179 -9.69 -0.23 -23.76
N PHE A 180 -9.06 -0.98 -22.86
CA PHE A 180 -8.12 -2.04 -23.21
C PHE A 180 -8.75 -3.46 -23.17
N GLY A 181 -10.06 -3.56 -22.93
CA GLY A 181 -10.79 -4.83 -22.84
C GLY A 181 -10.30 -5.76 -21.73
N ALA A 182 -9.83 -5.19 -20.62
CA ALA A 182 -9.38 -5.95 -19.45
C ALA A 182 -10.55 -6.37 -18.54
N ASP A 183 -11.65 -5.64 -18.59
CA ASP A 183 -12.90 -5.90 -17.86
C ASP A 183 -13.51 -7.28 -18.18
N ARG A 184 -13.32 -7.81 -19.40
CA ARG A 184 -13.79 -9.16 -19.77
C ARG A 184 -13.19 -10.31 -18.94
N PHE A 185 -12.08 -10.06 -18.25
CA PHE A 185 -11.46 -11.05 -17.35
C PHE A 185 -11.91 -10.89 -15.90
N VAL A 186 -12.65 -9.83 -15.59
CA VAL A 186 -13.05 -9.47 -14.23
C VAL A 186 -14.39 -10.12 -13.88
N HIS A 187 -14.38 -10.88 -12.80
CA HIS A 187 -15.55 -11.43 -12.14
C HIS A 187 -15.82 -10.60 -10.88
N LEU A 188 -16.81 -9.71 -10.95
CA LEU A 188 -17.26 -8.88 -9.84
C LEU A 188 -18.12 -9.68 -8.87
N GLU A 189 -18.19 -9.26 -7.61
CA GLU A 189 -18.89 -9.98 -6.53
C GLU A 189 -18.39 -11.43 -6.33
N HIS A 190 -17.10 -11.65 -6.62
CA HIS A 190 -16.37 -12.90 -6.43
C HIS A 190 -15.23 -12.67 -5.43
N GLU A 191 -15.47 -13.02 -4.17
CA GLU A 191 -14.50 -12.89 -3.10
C GLU A 191 -13.63 -14.15 -3.01
N VAL A 192 -12.30 -14.01 -3.13
CA VAL A 192 -11.41 -15.13 -2.80
C VAL A 192 -11.40 -15.36 -1.29
N VAL A 193 -11.71 -16.59 -0.88
CA VAL A 193 -11.84 -17.01 0.52
C VAL A 193 -10.82 -18.08 0.93
N GLY A 194 -9.91 -18.45 0.03
CA GLY A 194 -8.73 -19.24 0.38
C GLY A 194 -7.89 -19.64 -0.82
N CYS A 195 -6.60 -19.85 -0.60
CA CYS A 195 -5.66 -20.37 -1.57
C CYS A 195 -4.84 -21.50 -0.94
N ARG A 196 -4.70 -22.63 -1.63
CA ARG A 196 -3.86 -23.75 -1.20
C ARG A 196 -2.96 -24.20 -2.34
N TRP A 197 -1.66 -24.27 -2.10
CA TRP A 197 -0.72 -24.90 -3.01
C TRP A 197 -0.83 -26.43 -2.91
N ASP A 198 -0.96 -27.08 -4.04
CA ASP A 198 -0.83 -28.53 -4.18
C ASP A 198 0.53 -28.84 -4.82
N GLU A 199 1.39 -29.50 -4.04
CA GLU A 199 2.77 -29.80 -4.47
C GLU A 199 2.84 -30.92 -5.50
N ALA A 200 1.93 -31.90 -5.42
CA ALA A 200 1.89 -33.00 -6.38
C ALA A 200 1.44 -32.51 -7.77
N GLU A 201 0.50 -31.57 -7.82
CA GLU A 201 0.06 -30.96 -9.07
C GLU A 201 0.94 -29.78 -9.53
N GLY A 202 1.66 -29.15 -8.60
CA GLY A 202 2.38 -27.90 -8.84
C GLY A 202 1.43 -26.74 -9.16
N LYS A 203 0.29 -26.67 -8.47
CA LYS A 203 -0.80 -25.72 -8.76
C LYS A 203 -1.42 -25.13 -7.50
N TRP A 204 -2.03 -23.97 -7.66
CA TRP A 204 -2.87 -23.32 -6.66
C TRP A 204 -4.33 -23.72 -6.84
N HIS A 205 -4.95 -24.19 -5.76
CA HIS A 205 -6.40 -24.30 -5.62
C HIS A 205 -6.92 -23.04 -4.92
N VAL A 206 -7.81 -22.31 -5.58
CA VAL A 206 -8.35 -21.02 -5.15
C VAL A 206 -9.84 -21.16 -4.93
N ARG A 207 -10.28 -20.96 -3.70
CA ARG A 207 -11.71 -20.96 -3.35
C ARG A 207 -12.27 -19.56 -3.48
N VAL A 208 -13.39 -19.45 -4.21
CA VAL A 208 -14.03 -18.19 -4.57
C VAL A 208 -15.49 -18.24 -4.16
N ARG A 209 -15.92 -17.27 -3.35
CA ARG A 209 -17.32 -17.06 -2.95
C ARG A 209 -17.99 -16.10 -3.92
N LYS A 210 -19.09 -16.52 -4.55
CA LYS A 210 -19.87 -15.72 -5.49
C LYS A 210 -21.19 -15.29 -4.87
N GLY A 211 -21.50 -13.99 -4.92
CA GLY A 211 -22.81 -13.45 -4.49
C GLY A 211 -22.88 -13.00 -3.04
N GLY A 212 -21.77 -12.44 -2.50
CA GLY A 212 -21.74 -11.88 -1.15
C GLY A 212 -21.56 -12.92 -0.04
N PRO A 213 -21.79 -12.55 1.24
CA PRO A 213 -21.47 -13.39 2.40
C PRO A 213 -22.17 -14.77 2.44
N GLU A 214 -23.39 -14.86 1.92
CA GLU A 214 -24.19 -16.10 1.82
C GLU A 214 -24.00 -16.82 0.47
N GLY A 215 -23.06 -16.34 -0.34
CA GLY A 215 -22.79 -16.84 -1.67
C GLY A 215 -22.23 -18.26 -1.72
N GLU A 216 -22.40 -18.91 -2.87
CA GLU A 216 -21.82 -20.23 -3.16
C GLU A 216 -20.28 -20.12 -3.25
N VAL A 217 -19.59 -21.10 -2.67
CA VAL A 217 -18.13 -21.22 -2.80
C VAL A 217 -17.79 -22.31 -3.82
N PHE A 218 -17.09 -21.93 -4.87
CA PHE A 218 -16.51 -22.87 -5.84
C PHE A 218 -14.98 -22.83 -5.78
N GLU A 219 -14.34 -23.82 -6.39
CA GLU A 219 -12.89 -23.89 -6.51
C GLU A 219 -12.46 -23.72 -7.96
N ASP A 220 -11.39 -22.94 -8.14
CA ASP A 220 -10.69 -22.72 -9.41
C ASP A 220 -9.21 -23.05 -9.22
N VAL A 221 -8.54 -23.52 -10.26
CA VAL A 221 -7.16 -24.01 -10.18
C VAL A 221 -6.28 -23.20 -11.10
N ALA A 222 -5.07 -22.83 -10.68
CA ALA A 222 -4.13 -22.04 -11.49
C ALA A 222 -2.68 -22.47 -11.31
N ASP A 223 -1.86 -22.27 -12.35
CA ASP A 223 -0.40 -22.41 -12.22
C ASP A 223 0.18 -21.28 -11.36
N VAL A 224 -0.39 -20.07 -11.47
CA VAL A 224 0.12 -18.84 -10.86
C VAL A 224 -1.02 -18.05 -10.22
N VAL A 225 -0.80 -17.56 -9.01
CA VAL A 225 -1.69 -16.60 -8.34
C VAL A 225 -0.96 -15.26 -8.19
N VAL A 226 -1.61 -14.17 -8.60
CA VAL A 226 -1.13 -12.80 -8.40
C VAL A 226 -2.09 -12.08 -7.46
N THR A 227 -1.65 -11.77 -6.23
CA THR A 227 -2.44 -10.95 -5.33
C THR A 227 -2.29 -9.47 -5.69
N ALA A 228 -3.38 -8.88 -6.18
CA ALA A 228 -3.53 -7.48 -6.55
C ALA A 228 -4.50 -6.74 -5.61
N ARG A 229 -4.61 -7.21 -4.36
CA ARG A 229 -5.61 -6.74 -3.38
C ARG A 229 -5.36 -5.34 -2.82
N GLY A 230 -4.15 -4.81 -3.04
CA GLY A 230 -3.70 -3.55 -2.43
C GLY A 230 -3.46 -3.67 -0.93
N ASN A 231 -2.80 -2.66 -0.37
CA ASN A 231 -2.41 -2.61 1.05
C ASN A 231 -3.48 -1.97 1.96
N LEU A 232 -4.49 -1.33 1.39
CA LEU A 232 -5.50 -0.53 2.11
C LEU A 232 -6.91 -0.96 1.74
N ASN A 233 -7.21 -2.23 2.01
CA ASN A 233 -8.47 -2.88 1.63
C ASN A 233 -9.12 -3.60 2.82
N THR A 234 -8.34 -4.15 3.75
CA THR A 234 -8.89 -4.76 4.98
C THR A 234 -9.14 -3.68 6.03
N LYS A 235 -10.40 -3.27 6.19
CA LYS A 235 -10.84 -2.23 7.13
C LYS A 235 -10.46 -2.62 8.57
N GLN A 236 -9.99 -1.67 9.36
CA GLN A 236 -9.68 -1.89 10.77
C GLN A 236 -10.74 -1.23 11.63
N TRP A 237 -11.74 -2.00 12.06
CA TRP A 237 -12.71 -1.52 13.05
C TRP A 237 -12.04 -1.30 14.41
N PRO A 238 -12.44 -0.27 15.17
CA PRO A 238 -11.92 -0.08 16.52
C PRO A 238 -12.41 -1.19 17.45
N ASP A 239 -11.51 -1.75 18.23
CA ASP A 239 -11.83 -2.67 19.32
C ASP A 239 -12.10 -1.85 20.58
N ILE A 240 -13.36 -1.43 20.76
CA ILE A 240 -13.82 -0.59 21.88
C ILE A 240 -15.03 -1.27 22.51
N GLU A 241 -14.98 -1.46 23.83
CA GLU A 241 -16.09 -2.01 24.61
C GLU A 241 -17.39 -1.24 24.31
N GLY A 242 -18.48 -1.97 24.04
CA GLY A 242 -19.80 -1.38 23.83
C GLY A 242 -20.05 -0.79 22.44
N LEU A 243 -19.12 -0.91 21.47
CA LEU A 243 -19.34 -0.41 20.09
C LEU A 243 -20.65 -0.92 19.49
N GLY A 244 -20.96 -2.21 19.65
CA GLY A 244 -22.22 -2.80 19.16
C GLY A 244 -23.48 -2.42 19.94
N SER A 245 -23.35 -1.65 21.03
CA SER A 245 -24.50 -1.16 21.83
C SER A 245 -24.97 0.24 21.43
N PHE A 246 -24.20 0.95 20.60
CA PHE A 246 -24.54 2.29 20.13
C PHE A 246 -25.86 2.25 19.35
N GLN A 247 -26.77 3.18 19.65
CA GLN A 247 -28.11 3.24 19.03
C GLN A 247 -28.14 4.12 17.77
N GLY A 248 -27.09 4.90 17.53
CA GLY A 248 -26.94 5.71 16.32
C GLY A 248 -26.26 4.95 15.19
N GLU A 249 -25.96 5.67 14.11
CA GLU A 249 -25.31 5.09 12.93
C GLU A 249 -23.81 4.87 13.16
N VAL A 250 -23.26 3.73 12.72
CA VAL A 250 -21.82 3.43 12.81
C VAL A 250 -21.30 3.12 11.42
N MET A 251 -20.36 3.94 10.94
CA MET A 251 -19.74 3.72 9.64
C MET A 251 -18.23 3.79 9.69
N HIS A 252 -17.55 2.93 8.93
CA HIS A 252 -16.12 3.04 8.69
C HIS A 252 -15.89 3.92 7.46
N SER A 253 -14.78 4.67 7.39
CA SER A 253 -14.50 5.54 6.23
C SER A 253 -14.55 4.79 4.88
N ALA A 254 -14.07 3.55 4.86
CA ALA A 254 -14.12 2.67 3.69
C ALA A 254 -15.43 1.88 3.51
N ALA A 255 -16.44 2.06 4.36
CA ALA A 255 -17.78 1.49 4.26
C ALA A 255 -18.78 2.60 4.55
N TRP A 256 -18.66 3.66 3.75
CA TRP A 256 -19.39 4.91 3.94
C TRP A 256 -20.84 4.79 3.45
N ASP A 257 -21.80 5.23 4.25
CA ASP A 257 -23.17 5.41 3.80
C ASP A 257 -23.33 6.79 3.14
N GLU A 258 -23.39 6.80 1.80
CA GLU A 258 -23.57 8.01 1.00
C GLU A 258 -24.98 8.63 1.18
N GLY A 259 -25.95 7.86 1.71
CA GLY A 259 -27.32 8.30 1.93
C GLY A 259 -27.59 8.96 3.28
N TYR A 260 -26.63 8.92 4.21
CA TYR A 260 -26.83 9.45 5.56
C TYR A 260 -26.85 10.99 5.59
N ASP A 261 -27.90 11.58 6.18
CA ASP A 261 -28.04 13.02 6.33
C ASP A 261 -27.36 13.52 7.62
N PHE A 262 -26.27 14.28 7.45
CA PHE A 262 -25.48 14.84 8.53
C PHE A 262 -26.01 16.19 9.05
N ARG A 263 -27.08 16.76 8.48
CA ARG A 263 -27.63 18.05 8.93
C ARG A 263 -28.16 17.95 10.35
N ASN A 264 -27.82 18.95 11.17
CA ASN A 264 -28.22 19.04 12.59
C ASN A 264 -27.82 17.80 13.42
N LYS A 265 -26.76 17.08 13.03
CA LYS A 265 -26.28 15.88 13.74
C LYS A 265 -25.10 16.18 14.63
N ARG A 266 -25.03 15.45 15.75
CA ARG A 266 -23.84 15.30 16.57
C ARG A 266 -23.02 14.14 16.02
N VAL A 267 -21.83 14.44 15.51
CA VAL A 267 -20.98 13.50 14.78
C VAL A 267 -19.75 13.16 15.61
N GLY A 268 -19.55 11.88 15.93
CA GLY A 268 -18.28 11.40 16.48
C GLY A 268 -17.35 10.98 15.36
N VAL A 269 -16.08 11.41 15.38
CA VAL A 269 -15.05 10.95 14.43
C VAL A 269 -13.87 10.37 15.21
N ILE A 270 -13.60 9.08 15.03
CA ILE A 270 -12.44 8.40 15.63
C ILE A 270 -11.29 8.37 14.63
N GLY A 271 -10.18 8.98 14.99
CA GLY A 271 -8.93 8.93 14.22
C GLY A 271 -8.43 10.29 13.75
N SER A 272 -7.17 10.31 13.32
CA SER A 272 -6.46 11.50 12.80
C SER A 272 -5.60 11.17 11.57
N GLY A 273 -5.87 10.02 10.92
CA GLY A 273 -5.22 9.64 9.67
C GLY A 273 -5.84 10.35 8.46
N SER A 274 -5.37 9.99 7.26
CA SER A 274 -5.80 10.62 6.00
C SER A 274 -7.32 10.69 5.82
N SER A 275 -8.07 9.64 6.17
CA SER A 275 -9.53 9.67 6.10
C SER A 275 -10.13 10.73 7.02
N ALA A 276 -9.72 10.80 8.29
CA ALA A 276 -10.24 11.80 9.22
C ALA A 276 -9.90 13.23 8.78
N ILE A 277 -8.65 13.45 8.32
CA ILE A 277 -8.16 14.74 7.83
C ILE A 277 -8.99 15.26 6.66
N GLN A 278 -9.51 14.36 5.82
CA GLN A 278 -10.35 14.72 4.67
C GLN A 278 -11.84 14.83 5.02
N ILE A 279 -12.35 13.99 5.93
CA ILE A 279 -13.77 13.97 6.34
C ILE A 279 -14.13 15.19 7.17
N ILE A 280 -13.34 15.50 8.20
CA ILE A 280 -13.63 16.53 9.19
C ILE A 280 -13.93 17.90 8.56
N PRO A 281 -13.09 18.45 7.65
CA PRO A 281 -13.38 19.75 7.05
C PRO A 281 -14.64 19.76 6.18
N LYS A 282 -15.07 18.61 5.63
CA LYS A 282 -16.31 18.52 4.86
C LYS A 282 -17.53 18.46 5.76
N LEU A 283 -17.48 17.67 6.82
CA LEU A 283 -18.59 17.56 7.76
C LEU A 283 -18.75 18.80 8.65
N GLN A 284 -17.65 19.48 8.98
CA GLN A 284 -17.70 20.73 9.76
C GLN A 284 -18.56 21.81 9.07
N GLN A 285 -18.61 21.80 7.74
CA GLN A 285 -19.39 22.76 6.93
C GLN A 285 -20.86 22.35 6.75
N VAL A 286 -21.25 21.15 7.19
CA VAL A 286 -22.65 20.71 7.09
C VAL A 286 -23.51 21.50 8.07
N GLU A 287 -24.65 21.97 7.58
CA GLU A 287 -25.59 22.79 8.36
C GLU A 287 -25.96 22.12 9.69
N GLY A 288 -25.70 22.82 10.81
CA GLY A 288 -26.02 22.36 12.15
C GLY A 288 -25.23 21.14 12.65
N ALA A 289 -24.22 20.65 11.91
CA ALA A 289 -23.41 19.54 12.36
C ALA A 289 -22.44 19.98 13.48
N HIS A 290 -22.37 19.18 14.54
CA HIS A 290 -21.42 19.36 15.64
C HIS A 290 -20.51 18.14 15.75
N LEU A 291 -19.20 18.35 15.68
CA LEU A 291 -18.22 17.26 15.61
C LEU A 291 -17.51 17.07 16.95
N ASN A 292 -17.45 15.83 17.43
CA ASN A 292 -16.52 15.37 18.46
C ASN A 292 -15.41 14.55 17.78
N CYS A 293 -14.23 15.16 17.62
CA CYS A 293 -13.08 14.53 16.99
C CYS A 293 -12.19 13.87 18.03
N PHE A 294 -12.25 12.54 18.15
CA PHE A 294 -11.44 11.73 19.07
C PHE A 294 -10.07 11.43 18.47
N ILE A 295 -9.09 12.27 18.80
CA ILE A 295 -7.76 12.26 18.20
C ILE A 295 -6.72 11.77 19.21
N ARG A 296 -6.37 10.48 19.08
CA ARG A 296 -5.36 9.81 19.92
C ARG A 296 -3.93 10.08 19.46
N SER A 297 -3.70 10.06 18.15
CA SER A 297 -2.34 10.02 17.59
C SER A 297 -1.93 11.38 17.03
N ARG A 298 -0.72 11.79 17.38
CA ARG A 298 -0.06 12.99 16.89
C ARG A 298 0.37 12.80 15.43
N THR A 299 0.22 13.83 14.61
CA THR A 299 0.58 13.76 13.19
C THR A 299 1.00 15.13 12.67
N TRP A 300 1.98 15.11 11.77
CA TRP A 300 2.27 16.28 10.96
C TRP A 300 1.15 16.49 9.93
N ILE A 301 0.70 17.73 9.78
CA ILE A 301 -0.13 18.14 8.64
C ILE A 301 0.77 18.91 7.68
N SER A 302 1.08 18.29 6.55
CA SER A 302 1.95 18.94 5.57
C SER A 302 1.19 20.02 4.80
N PRO A 303 1.89 21.02 4.27
CA PRO A 303 1.41 21.77 3.12
C PRO A 303 1.06 20.83 1.96
N PRO A 304 0.29 21.31 0.99
CA PRO A 304 0.11 20.63 -0.30
C PRO A 304 1.46 20.24 -0.90
N LEU A 305 1.55 19.00 -1.40
CA LEU A 305 2.70 18.56 -2.19
C LEU A 305 2.69 19.31 -3.55
N ALA A 306 3.80 19.29 -4.28
CA ALA A 306 3.90 19.99 -5.57
C ALA A 306 3.58 21.49 -5.53
N HIS A 307 3.93 22.18 -4.43
CA HIS A 307 3.84 23.63 -4.33
C HIS A 307 4.58 24.35 -5.47
N GLY A 308 5.71 23.81 -5.91
CA GLY A 308 6.45 24.36 -7.05
C GLY A 308 5.68 24.28 -8.37
N VAL A 309 4.83 23.26 -8.55
CA VAL A 309 3.93 23.14 -9.70
C VAL A 309 2.77 24.14 -9.57
N GLN A 310 2.20 24.26 -8.37
CA GLN A 310 1.13 25.20 -8.08
C GLN A 310 1.55 26.65 -8.38
N GLU A 311 2.71 27.06 -7.88
CA GLU A 311 3.26 28.41 -8.06
C GLU A 311 3.57 28.70 -9.54
N LYS A 312 4.24 27.78 -10.23
CA LYS A 312 4.58 27.94 -11.66
C LYS A 312 3.37 28.05 -12.57
N LEU A 313 2.28 27.37 -12.22
CA LEU A 313 1.04 27.37 -13.01
C LEU A 313 0.04 28.42 -12.53
N GLY A 314 0.39 29.25 -11.54
CA GLY A 314 -0.51 30.25 -10.98
C GLY A 314 -1.80 29.65 -10.41
N MET A 315 -1.75 28.41 -9.92
CA MET A 315 -2.92 27.71 -9.42
C MET A 315 -3.34 28.30 -8.06
N GLY A 316 -4.61 28.74 -7.98
CA GLY A 316 -5.21 29.17 -6.72
C GLY A 316 -5.34 28.02 -5.70
N GLU A 317 -5.92 28.31 -4.54
CA GLU A 317 -6.04 27.38 -3.40
C GLU A 317 -6.82 26.09 -3.70
N LYS A 318 -7.56 26.04 -4.81
CA LYS A 318 -8.38 24.89 -5.23
C LYS A 318 -7.63 23.88 -6.11
N PHE A 319 -6.42 24.18 -6.56
CA PHE A 319 -5.63 23.29 -7.42
C PHE A 319 -6.35 22.87 -8.72
N GLU A 320 -7.25 23.71 -9.23
CA GLU A 320 -8.03 23.45 -10.44
C GLU A 320 -7.26 23.92 -11.68
N PHE A 321 -7.40 23.18 -12.79
CA PHE A 321 -6.84 23.57 -14.09
C PHE A 321 -7.88 24.36 -14.88
N THR A 322 -7.46 25.47 -15.50
CA THR A 322 -8.34 26.24 -16.40
C THR A 322 -8.62 25.44 -17.67
N GLU A 323 -9.74 25.74 -18.35
CA GLU A 323 -10.08 25.05 -19.60
C GLU A 323 -9.06 25.34 -20.70
N GLU A 324 -8.43 26.52 -20.69
CA GLU A 324 -7.35 26.87 -21.63
C GLU A 324 -6.13 25.96 -21.43
N LEU A 325 -5.74 25.71 -20.17
CA LEU A 325 -4.60 24.84 -19.87
C LEU A 325 -4.92 23.36 -20.21
N LYS A 326 -6.14 22.89 -19.93
CA LYS A 326 -6.59 21.56 -20.38
C LYS A 326 -6.60 21.46 -21.90
N GLN A 327 -7.01 22.51 -22.61
CA GLN A 327 -6.98 22.55 -24.07
C GLN A 327 -5.55 22.49 -24.59
N GLN A 328 -4.64 23.26 -24.01
CA GLN A 328 -3.22 23.21 -24.36
C GLN A 328 -2.66 21.80 -24.18
N PHE A 329 -2.95 21.12 -23.06
CA PHE A 329 -2.50 19.74 -22.85
C PHE A 329 -3.07 18.76 -23.87
N ARG A 330 -4.28 19.01 -24.41
CA ARG A 330 -4.88 18.18 -25.47
C ARG A 330 -4.25 18.43 -26.84
N GLU A 331 -3.88 19.66 -27.15
CA GLU A 331 -3.44 20.09 -28.48
C GLU A 331 -1.91 20.08 -28.67
N ASP A 332 -1.15 20.23 -27.59
CA ASP A 332 0.32 20.29 -27.59
C ASP A 332 0.92 19.13 -26.77
N PRO A 333 1.33 18.04 -27.45
CA PRO A 333 1.96 16.89 -26.80
C PRO A 333 3.28 17.23 -26.08
N GLN A 334 4.02 18.27 -26.51
CA GLN A 334 5.27 18.66 -25.88
C GLN A 334 4.99 19.40 -24.58
N ALA A 335 4.07 20.38 -24.59
CA ALA A 335 3.63 21.05 -23.37
C ALA A 335 3.09 20.06 -22.33
N TRP A 336 2.34 19.06 -22.78
CA TRP A 336 1.87 17.99 -21.91
C TRP A 336 3.00 17.15 -21.31
N LEU A 337 3.97 16.74 -22.14
CA LEU A 337 5.12 15.97 -21.69
C LEU A 337 5.95 16.76 -20.67
N ASP A 338 6.23 18.03 -20.97
CA ASP A 338 7.01 18.92 -20.10
C ASP A 338 6.31 19.11 -18.75
N PHE A 339 5.00 19.31 -18.75
CA PHE A 339 4.20 19.38 -17.54
C PHE A 339 4.27 18.08 -16.74
N ARG A 340 4.12 16.91 -17.38
CA ARG A 340 4.22 15.61 -16.69
C ARG A 340 5.61 15.38 -16.11
N LEU A 341 6.67 15.70 -16.85
CA LEU A 341 8.05 15.59 -16.38
C LEU A 341 8.30 16.51 -15.18
N MET A 342 7.75 17.73 -15.20
CA MET A 342 7.83 18.64 -14.06
C MET A 342 7.15 18.05 -12.82
N VAL A 343 5.95 17.48 -12.96
CA VAL A 343 5.23 16.84 -11.85
C VAL A 343 5.99 15.64 -11.29
N GLU A 344 6.52 14.77 -12.16
CA GLU A 344 7.31 13.61 -11.75
C GLU A 344 8.62 14.04 -11.07
N ALA A 345 9.33 15.02 -11.62
CA ALA A 345 10.56 15.54 -11.03
C ALA A 345 10.31 16.12 -9.64
N ASP A 346 9.27 16.94 -9.48
CA ASP A 346 8.90 17.51 -8.18
C ASP A 346 8.58 16.41 -7.15
N ALA A 347 7.76 15.44 -7.53
CA ALA A 347 7.36 14.33 -6.66
C ALA A 347 8.54 13.44 -6.21
N ASN A 348 9.60 13.32 -7.02
CA ASN A 348 10.78 12.52 -6.69
C ASN A 348 11.88 13.33 -5.97
N ASN A 349 11.98 14.64 -6.21
CA ASN A 349 13.04 15.50 -5.64
C ASN A 349 12.90 15.72 -4.12
N ILE A 350 11.74 15.38 -3.53
CA ILE A 350 11.52 15.47 -2.08
C ILE A 350 12.08 14.29 -1.28
N HIS A 351 12.75 13.32 -1.91
CA HIS A 351 13.28 12.13 -1.23
C HIS A 351 14.12 12.48 0.01
N ALA A 352 14.95 13.53 -0.06
CA ALA A 352 15.79 13.95 1.06
C ALA A 352 15.00 14.41 2.30
N VAL A 353 13.71 14.77 2.19
CA VAL A 353 12.82 15.02 3.34
C VAL A 353 12.67 13.78 4.23
N THR A 354 12.73 12.59 3.65
CA THR A 354 12.57 11.33 4.40
C THR A 354 13.85 10.89 5.12
N LEU A 355 14.98 11.53 4.81
CA LEU A 355 16.28 11.22 5.39
C LEU A 355 16.55 12.13 6.60
N LYS A 356 16.61 11.54 7.79
CA LYS A 356 16.83 12.26 9.05
C LYS A 356 18.13 13.06 9.01
N GLY A 357 18.05 14.35 9.35
CA GLY A 357 19.22 15.22 9.52
C GLY A 357 19.66 15.95 8.25
N THR A 358 19.04 15.70 7.09
CA THR A 358 19.31 16.51 5.90
C THR A 358 18.80 17.95 6.09
N PRO A 359 19.39 18.95 5.42
CA PRO A 359 18.87 20.32 5.42
C PRO A 359 17.41 20.39 4.96
N MET A 360 17.02 19.56 3.99
CA MET A 360 15.66 19.50 3.47
C MET A 360 14.67 18.96 4.50
N GLN A 361 15.02 17.90 5.24
CA GLN A 361 14.19 17.37 6.31
C GLN A 361 14.02 18.37 7.47
N GLN A 362 15.11 19.03 7.88
CA GLN A 362 15.08 20.06 8.93
C GLN A 362 14.26 21.28 8.49
N GLY A 363 14.42 21.72 7.24
CA GLY A 363 13.64 22.80 6.65
C GLY A 363 12.16 22.46 6.59
N ALA A 364 11.81 21.24 6.13
CA ALA A 364 10.44 20.76 6.11
C ALA A 364 9.82 20.73 7.51
N GLN A 365 10.57 20.29 8.53
CA GLN A 365 10.08 20.32 9.90
C GLN A 365 9.76 21.74 10.36
N LYS A 366 10.65 22.71 10.13
CA LYS A 366 10.38 24.12 10.48
C LYS A 366 9.15 24.67 9.76
N ALA A 367 9.07 24.46 8.45
CA ALA A 367 7.94 24.89 7.65
C ALA A 367 6.61 24.28 8.11
N PHE A 368 6.61 23.01 8.52
CA PHE A 368 5.41 22.35 9.02
C PHE A 368 5.02 22.88 10.40
N GLU A 369 6.00 23.12 11.29
CA GLU A 369 5.76 23.74 12.59
C GLU A 369 5.14 25.14 12.44
N GLU A 370 5.71 25.98 11.58
CA GLU A 370 5.22 27.33 11.30
C GLU A 370 3.82 27.30 10.67
N GLY A 371 3.63 26.50 9.62
CA GLY A 371 2.35 26.37 8.93
C GLY A 371 1.23 25.83 9.83
N MET A 372 1.53 24.85 10.70
CA MET A 372 0.55 24.35 11.67
C MET A 372 0.20 25.40 12.72
N LYS A 373 1.17 26.13 13.25
CA LYS A 373 0.93 27.20 14.23
C LYS A 373 0.04 28.31 13.67
N GLU A 374 0.33 28.77 12.46
CA GLU A 374 -0.47 29.81 11.81
C GLU A 374 -1.93 29.37 11.63
N ARG A 375 -2.13 28.16 11.12
CA ARG A 375 -3.49 27.61 10.86
C ARG A 375 -4.27 27.29 12.14
N LEU A 376 -3.58 27.10 13.26
CA LEU A 376 -4.17 26.85 14.58
C LEU A 376 -4.26 28.10 15.46
N LYS A 377 -3.96 29.30 14.95
CA LYS A 377 -3.86 30.53 15.77
C LYS A 377 -5.07 30.87 16.65
N LYS A 378 -6.27 30.39 16.30
CA LYS A 378 -7.50 30.55 17.12
C LYS A 378 -7.45 29.72 18.41
N LYS A 379 -6.77 28.56 18.40
CA LYS A 379 -6.59 27.64 19.53
C LYS A 379 -5.14 27.12 19.55
N PRO A 380 -4.15 27.98 19.87
CA PRO A 380 -2.72 27.67 19.72
C PRO A 380 -2.27 26.46 20.55
N GLU A 381 -2.95 26.17 21.65
CA GLU A 381 -2.70 25.01 22.52
C GLU A 381 -2.91 23.65 21.82
N TYR A 382 -3.62 23.63 20.68
CA TYR A 382 -3.78 22.40 19.89
C TYR A 382 -2.49 21.99 19.20
N PHE A 383 -1.63 22.95 18.86
CA PHE A 383 -0.33 22.66 18.23
C PHE A 383 0.54 21.79 19.13
N ASP A 384 0.63 22.13 20.41
CA ASP A 384 1.46 21.43 21.38
C ASP A 384 1.06 19.96 21.54
N TRP A 385 -0.23 19.65 21.34
CA TRP A 385 -0.71 18.28 21.31
C TRP A 385 -0.50 17.59 19.96
N LEU A 386 -0.79 18.25 18.85
CA LEU A 386 -0.71 17.65 17.51
C LEU A 386 0.72 17.36 17.06
N LYS A 387 1.69 18.16 17.54
CA LYS A 387 3.11 18.01 17.19
C LYS A 387 3.64 16.63 17.61
N PRO A 388 3.98 15.75 16.66
CA PRO A 388 4.50 14.43 16.98
C PRO A 388 5.97 14.48 17.43
N GLY A 389 6.40 13.44 18.15
CA GLY A 389 7.80 13.26 18.58
C GLY A 389 8.74 12.71 17.49
N PHE A 390 8.22 12.41 16.30
CA PHE A 390 8.98 11.88 15.17
C PHE A 390 9.13 12.92 14.05
N ALA A 391 10.18 12.78 13.23
CA ALA A 391 10.44 13.66 12.10
C ALA A 391 9.37 13.53 10.99
N PRO A 392 9.09 14.61 10.22
CA PRO A 392 8.34 14.49 8.97
C PRO A 392 8.89 13.36 8.08
N GLY A 393 8.00 12.58 7.46
CA GLY A 393 8.37 11.44 6.60
C GLY A 393 8.45 10.08 7.29
N CYS A 394 8.52 10.01 8.64
CA CYS A 394 8.43 8.72 9.35
C CYS A 394 7.04 8.04 9.22
N ARG A 395 6.02 8.84 8.95
CA ARG A 395 4.70 8.43 8.47
C ARG A 395 4.43 9.17 7.17
N ARG A 396 3.57 8.60 6.32
CA ARG A 396 3.25 9.24 5.04
C ARG A 396 2.69 10.64 5.30
N LEU A 397 3.29 11.62 4.63
CA LEU A 397 2.84 13.00 4.69
C LEU A 397 1.44 13.09 4.09
N THR A 398 0.54 13.71 4.85
CA THR A 398 -0.86 13.90 4.44
C THR A 398 -1.12 15.39 4.35
N PRO A 399 -1.32 15.94 3.15
CA PRO A 399 -1.89 17.27 3.00
C PRO A 399 -3.27 17.30 3.65
N GLY A 400 -3.53 18.33 4.46
CA GLY A 400 -4.83 18.49 5.11
C GLY A 400 -5.47 19.85 4.85
N PRO A 401 -5.88 20.17 3.60
CA PRO A 401 -6.60 21.42 3.32
C PRO A 401 -7.86 21.55 4.18
N GLY A 402 -8.00 22.65 4.90
CA GLY A 402 -9.14 22.94 5.78
C GLY A 402 -9.18 22.16 7.10
N PHE A 403 -8.33 21.15 7.30
CA PHE A 403 -8.39 20.31 8.51
C PHE A 403 -8.06 21.08 9.79
N LEU A 404 -6.94 21.80 9.82
CA LEU A 404 -6.52 22.56 11.00
C LEU A 404 -7.47 23.72 11.29
N GLU A 405 -7.98 24.36 10.24
CA GLU A 405 -9.00 25.41 10.31
C GLU A 405 -10.29 24.86 10.92
N ALA A 406 -10.78 23.72 10.43
CA ALA A 406 -11.98 23.08 10.94
C ALA A 406 -11.86 22.70 12.42
N LEU A 407 -10.68 22.23 12.88
CA LEU A 407 -10.48 21.88 14.28
C LEU A 407 -10.67 23.05 15.24
N VAL A 408 -10.42 24.28 14.79
CA VAL A 408 -10.49 25.47 15.64
C VAL A 408 -11.82 26.20 15.58
N GLU A 409 -12.77 25.72 14.78
CA GLU A 409 -14.14 26.25 14.74
C GLU A 409 -14.96 25.85 15.98
N ASP A 410 -16.03 26.60 16.25
CA ASP A 410 -16.84 26.46 17.45
C ASP A 410 -17.71 25.20 17.45
N ASN A 411 -18.08 24.70 16.26
CA ASN A 411 -18.84 23.47 16.11
C ASN A 411 -17.98 22.20 16.12
N VAL A 412 -16.67 22.31 16.40
CA VAL A 412 -15.75 21.18 16.44
C VAL A 412 -15.03 21.09 17.79
N SER A 413 -15.22 19.96 18.46
CA SER A 413 -14.54 19.60 19.69
C SER A 413 -13.32 18.72 19.40
N PHE A 414 -12.15 19.16 19.84
CA PHE A 414 -10.92 18.37 19.80
C PHE A 414 -10.77 17.55 21.08
N VAL A 415 -11.18 16.28 21.02
CA VAL A 415 -11.20 15.38 22.18
C VAL A 415 -9.90 14.59 22.23
N ARG A 416 -9.10 14.85 23.27
CA ARG A 416 -7.76 14.26 23.47
C ARG A 416 -7.77 13.06 24.40
N ASP A 417 -8.75 13.01 25.30
CA ASP A 417 -8.94 11.92 26.25
C ASP A 417 -9.18 10.60 25.52
N ARG A 418 -8.65 9.53 26.08
CA ARG A 418 -8.83 8.19 25.51
C ARG A 418 -10.30 7.80 25.62
N ILE A 419 -10.78 7.09 24.60
CA ILE A 419 -12.10 6.45 24.66
C ILE A 419 -11.99 5.27 25.61
N ARG A 420 -12.86 5.25 26.62
CA ARG A 420 -12.97 4.15 27.59
C ARG A 420 -13.94 3.08 27.09
N ARG A 421 -15.13 3.50 26.66
CA ARG A 421 -16.19 2.62 26.12
C ARG A 421 -17.17 3.41 25.27
N ILE A 422 -18.04 2.70 24.58
CA ILE A 422 -19.20 3.26 23.89
C ILE A 422 -20.46 2.84 24.64
N GLU A 423 -21.38 3.79 24.80
CA GLU A 423 -22.69 3.61 25.40
C GLU A 423 -23.78 3.84 24.35
N PRO A 424 -25.04 3.43 24.61
CA PRO A 424 -26.14 3.61 23.66
C PRO A 424 -26.28 5.02 23.07
N LYS A 425 -25.96 6.06 23.85
CA LYS A 425 -26.10 7.47 23.47
C LYS A 425 -24.81 8.13 22.95
N GLY A 426 -23.65 7.47 23.02
CA GLY A 426 -22.40 8.08 22.56
C GLY A 426 -21.13 7.48 23.15
N VAL A 427 -20.07 8.29 23.16
CA VAL A 427 -18.72 7.85 23.50
C VAL A 427 -18.34 8.35 24.89
N VAL A 428 -17.87 7.45 25.75
CA VAL A 428 -17.38 7.81 27.09
C VAL A 428 -15.86 7.82 27.08
N THR A 429 -15.29 8.95 27.48
CA THR A 429 -13.84 9.13 27.63
C THR A 429 -13.36 8.76 29.04
N GLU A 430 -12.06 8.58 29.22
CA GLU A 430 -11.46 8.17 30.52
C GLU A 430 -11.68 9.18 31.65
N ASP A 431 -11.90 10.46 31.34
CA ASP A 431 -12.31 11.50 32.29
C ASP A 431 -13.76 11.32 32.79
N GLY A 432 -14.47 10.30 32.30
CA GLY A 432 -15.85 9.98 32.67
C GLY A 432 -16.91 10.78 31.90
N LYS A 433 -16.50 11.65 30.97
CA LYS A 433 -17.43 12.47 30.19
C LYS A 433 -18.12 11.65 29.11
N LEU A 434 -19.44 11.79 29.01
CA LEU A 434 -20.22 11.29 27.88
C LEU A 434 -20.28 12.35 26.77
N HIS A 435 -19.77 11.99 25.60
CA HIS A 435 -19.92 12.73 24.37
C HIS A 435 -21.10 12.14 23.60
N GLU A 436 -22.28 12.73 23.79
CA GLU A 436 -23.46 12.29 23.07
C GLU A 436 -23.34 12.59 21.57
N ILE A 437 -23.64 11.57 20.75
CA ILE A 437 -23.52 11.62 19.29
C ILE A 437 -24.67 10.82 18.66
N ASP A 438 -25.02 11.18 17.43
CA ASP A 438 -26.06 10.51 16.64
C ASP A 438 -25.45 9.56 15.60
N VAL A 439 -24.19 9.80 15.22
CA VAL A 439 -23.42 8.98 14.28
C VAL A 439 -21.96 8.90 14.71
N LEU A 440 -21.36 7.72 14.58
CA LEU A 440 -19.96 7.44 14.87
C LEU A 440 -19.23 7.02 13.59
N ILE A 441 -18.26 7.82 13.19
CA ILE A 441 -17.38 7.57 12.05
C ILE A 441 -16.06 6.98 12.54
N CYS A 442 -15.78 5.75 12.12
CA CYS A 442 -14.51 5.07 12.34
C CYS A 442 -13.56 5.37 11.17
N ALA A 443 -12.76 6.43 11.30
CA ALA A 443 -11.65 6.73 10.39
C ALA A 443 -10.34 6.06 10.88
N THR A 444 -10.45 4.78 11.23
CA THR A 444 -9.45 4.01 11.98
C THR A 444 -8.43 3.28 11.11
N GLY A 445 -8.59 3.34 9.79
CA GLY A 445 -7.59 2.88 8.82
C GLY A 445 -7.75 1.42 8.42
N PHE A 446 -6.62 0.76 8.16
CA PHE A 446 -6.59 -0.57 7.53
C PHE A 446 -5.46 -1.41 8.11
N TYR A 447 -5.63 -2.74 8.07
CA TYR A 447 -4.52 -3.67 8.30
C TYR A 447 -3.58 -3.69 7.09
N ALA A 448 -2.63 -2.75 7.07
CA ALA A 448 -1.63 -2.65 6.02
C ALA A 448 -0.47 -3.62 6.26
N SER A 449 0.08 -4.17 5.17
CA SER A 449 1.20 -5.13 5.20
C SER A 449 0.93 -6.40 6.01
N ALA A 450 -0.34 -6.73 6.25
CA ALA A 450 -0.78 -7.96 6.89
C ALA A 450 -1.01 -9.07 5.85
N ALA A 451 -1.01 -10.32 6.32
CA ALA A 451 -1.45 -11.45 5.52
C ALA A 451 -2.91 -11.27 5.10
N PRO A 452 -3.35 -11.93 4.01
CA PRO A 452 -4.75 -11.89 3.63
C PRO A 452 -5.70 -12.32 4.76
N PRO A 453 -6.93 -11.75 4.84
CA PRO A 453 -7.94 -12.12 5.82
C PRO A 453 -8.59 -13.48 5.51
N PHE A 454 -7.99 -14.25 4.60
CA PHE A 454 -8.37 -15.60 4.23
C PHE A 454 -7.13 -16.50 4.24
N PRO A 455 -7.28 -17.81 4.45
CA PRO A 455 -6.15 -18.73 4.51
C PRO A 455 -5.40 -18.78 3.16
N VAL A 456 -4.08 -18.63 3.23
CA VAL A 456 -3.16 -18.90 2.12
C VAL A 456 -2.13 -19.91 2.61
N THR A 457 -2.16 -21.10 2.03
CA THR A 457 -1.35 -22.25 2.46
C THR A 457 -0.37 -22.63 1.34
N GLY A 458 0.93 -22.57 1.63
CA GLY A 458 2.01 -22.92 0.72
C GLY A 458 2.54 -24.35 0.92
N LEU A 459 3.83 -24.55 0.61
CA LEU A 459 4.54 -25.82 0.76
C LEU A 459 4.47 -26.37 2.18
N ASP A 460 4.44 -27.69 2.32
CA ASP A 460 4.40 -28.40 3.61
C ASP A 460 3.27 -27.92 4.56
N GLY A 461 2.20 -27.31 4.02
CA GLY A 461 1.09 -26.77 4.81
C GLY A 461 1.37 -25.42 5.48
N HIS A 462 2.44 -24.71 5.13
CA HIS A 462 2.78 -23.42 5.75
C HIS A 462 1.73 -22.34 5.49
N SER A 463 1.27 -21.69 6.56
CA SER A 463 0.32 -20.58 6.51
C SER A 463 1.04 -19.25 6.27
N LEU A 464 0.56 -18.44 5.32
CA LEU A 464 1.11 -17.10 5.08
C LEU A 464 0.89 -16.17 6.27
N LYS A 465 -0.23 -16.36 6.99
CA LYS A 465 -0.53 -15.62 8.21
C LYS A 465 0.51 -15.89 9.30
N ASP A 466 0.90 -17.14 9.46
CA ASP A 466 1.89 -17.53 10.47
C ASP A 466 3.30 -17.10 10.02
N HIS A 467 3.61 -17.25 8.73
CA HIS A 467 4.86 -16.81 8.14
C HIS A 467 5.11 -15.30 8.31
N TRP A 468 4.05 -14.48 8.26
CA TRP A 468 4.12 -13.03 8.47
C TRP A 468 3.72 -12.56 9.87
N HIS A 469 3.49 -13.46 10.82
CA HIS A 469 2.95 -13.14 12.14
C HIS A 469 3.76 -12.04 12.86
N THR A 470 5.10 -12.16 12.84
CA THR A 470 5.99 -11.19 13.49
C THR A 470 6.35 -10.03 12.57
N ARG A 471 6.70 -10.35 11.32
CA ARG A 471 7.07 -9.38 10.29
C ARG A 471 6.85 -10.00 8.92
N ALA A 472 6.26 -9.25 8.01
CA ALA A 472 6.17 -9.67 6.62
C ALA A 472 7.56 -9.64 5.93
N THR A 473 8.06 -10.82 5.59
CA THR A 473 9.29 -11.06 4.83
C THR A 473 8.96 -11.37 3.38
N ASN A 474 9.61 -10.66 2.45
CA ASN A 474 9.40 -10.81 1.01
C ASN A 474 10.71 -10.61 0.23
N TYR A 475 10.83 -11.26 -0.92
CA TYR A 475 11.84 -10.99 -1.92
C TYR A 475 11.34 -9.90 -2.88
N LEU A 476 12.04 -8.76 -2.91
CA LEU A 476 11.74 -7.58 -3.73
C LEU A 476 10.32 -7.01 -3.56
N SER A 477 9.61 -7.39 -2.49
CA SER A 477 8.18 -7.09 -2.27
C SER A 477 7.22 -7.74 -3.27
N LEU A 478 7.70 -8.74 -4.02
CA LEU A 478 6.99 -9.41 -5.12
C LEU A 478 6.62 -10.86 -4.81
N ALA A 479 7.42 -11.55 -4.00
CA ALA A 479 7.24 -12.97 -3.68
C ALA A 479 7.76 -13.27 -2.27
N THR A 480 7.46 -14.44 -1.74
CA THR A 480 8.01 -14.90 -0.46
C THR A 480 8.25 -16.40 -0.45
N ASP A 481 9.19 -16.87 0.36
CA ASP A 481 9.58 -18.28 0.40
C ASP A 481 8.45 -19.16 0.92
N ARG A 482 8.44 -20.45 0.55
CA ARG A 482 7.35 -21.41 0.83
C ARG A 482 6.04 -21.20 0.09
N PHE A 483 5.87 -20.12 -0.69
CA PHE A 483 4.68 -19.87 -1.51
C PHE A 483 5.04 -19.80 -3.00
N PRO A 484 5.35 -20.94 -3.64
CA PRO A 484 5.75 -20.98 -5.04
C PRO A 484 4.64 -20.43 -5.95
N ASN A 485 5.03 -19.77 -7.04
CA ASN A 485 4.12 -19.18 -8.02
C ASN A 485 3.05 -18.22 -7.45
N LEU A 486 3.23 -17.74 -6.21
CA LEU A 486 2.44 -16.66 -5.63
C LEU A 486 3.22 -15.35 -5.78
N PHE A 487 2.67 -14.41 -6.53
CA PHE A 487 3.24 -13.07 -6.69
C PHE A 487 2.33 -12.01 -6.07
N MET A 488 2.92 -10.92 -5.60
CA MET A 488 2.26 -9.79 -4.99
C MET A 488 2.50 -8.52 -5.79
N MET A 489 1.42 -7.82 -6.13
CA MET A 489 1.49 -6.44 -6.61
C MET A 489 1.43 -5.51 -5.40
N LEU A 490 2.46 -4.67 -5.21
CA LEU A 490 2.63 -3.85 -4.01
C LEU A 490 2.59 -4.66 -2.71
N GLY A 491 3.32 -5.79 -2.66
CA GLY A 491 3.44 -6.59 -1.44
C GLY A 491 4.05 -5.81 -0.26
N PRO A 492 4.09 -6.42 0.94
CA PRO A 492 4.69 -5.76 2.10
C PRO A 492 6.13 -5.30 1.81
N ASN A 493 6.48 -4.11 2.31
CA ASN A 493 7.71 -3.38 2.00
C ASN A 493 7.79 -2.81 0.56
N GLY A 494 6.70 -2.81 -0.21
CA GLY A 494 6.65 -2.27 -1.59
C GLY A 494 6.03 -0.88 -1.72
N ALA A 495 5.57 -0.27 -0.63
CA ALA A 495 5.02 1.09 -0.64
C ALA A 495 6.16 2.13 -0.64
N ILE A 496 5.94 3.24 -1.34
CA ILE A 496 6.90 4.35 -1.47
C ILE A 496 6.45 5.56 -0.62
N GLY A 497 7.43 6.30 -0.10
CA GLY A 497 7.19 7.56 0.63
C GLY A 497 6.84 8.73 -0.31
N GLU A 498 7.43 8.72 -1.50
CA GLU A 498 7.41 9.79 -2.50
C GLU A 498 7.48 9.21 -3.92
N GLY A 499 7.23 10.03 -4.95
CA GLY A 499 7.19 9.58 -6.34
C GLY A 499 5.89 8.86 -6.76
N SER A 500 5.93 8.22 -7.94
CA SER A 500 4.76 7.60 -8.58
C SER A 500 4.53 6.15 -8.14
N LEU A 501 3.41 5.90 -7.45
CA LEU A 501 2.99 4.55 -7.07
C LEU A 501 2.59 3.71 -8.30
N THR A 502 2.02 4.34 -9.32
CA THR A 502 1.60 3.64 -10.54
C THR A 502 2.81 3.15 -11.32
N MET A 503 3.91 3.89 -11.34
CA MET A 503 5.17 3.40 -11.92
C MET A 503 5.73 2.17 -11.18
N MET A 504 5.60 2.12 -9.85
CA MET A 504 5.96 0.93 -9.07
C MET A 504 5.07 -0.27 -9.39
N ILE A 505 3.76 -0.06 -9.58
CA ILE A 505 2.81 -1.10 -10.02
C ILE A 505 3.23 -1.64 -11.39
N GLU A 506 3.52 -0.75 -12.35
CA GLU A 506 3.89 -1.15 -13.71
C GLU A 506 5.22 -1.92 -13.73
N SER A 507 6.24 -1.44 -13.00
CA SER A 507 7.56 -2.10 -12.93
C SER A 507 7.50 -3.47 -12.26
N THR A 508 6.74 -3.56 -11.15
CA THR A 508 6.44 -4.80 -10.44
C THR A 508 5.73 -5.79 -11.34
N GLY A 509 4.71 -5.33 -12.06
CA GLY A 509 3.94 -6.13 -12.99
C GLY A 509 4.78 -6.63 -14.16
N ASP A 510 5.61 -5.78 -14.75
CA ASP A 510 6.54 -6.17 -15.82
C ASP A 510 7.47 -7.30 -15.37
N TYR A 511 7.98 -7.24 -14.15
CA TYR A 511 8.81 -8.31 -13.58
C TYR A 511 8.02 -9.61 -13.41
N ILE A 512 6.83 -9.56 -12.83
CA ILE A 512 5.96 -10.72 -12.63
C ILE A 512 5.63 -11.38 -13.98
N LEU A 513 5.28 -10.61 -15.00
CA LEU A 513 5.01 -11.13 -16.35
C LEU A 513 6.23 -11.82 -16.96
N ARG A 514 7.45 -11.27 -16.75
CA ARG A 514 8.68 -11.93 -17.19
C ARG A 514 8.90 -13.27 -16.48
N ALA A 515 8.58 -13.35 -15.18
CA ALA A 515 8.65 -14.60 -14.42
C ALA A 515 7.64 -15.63 -14.94
N ILE A 516 6.39 -15.24 -15.17
CA ILE A 516 5.34 -16.11 -15.74
C ILE A 516 5.73 -16.60 -17.14
N ARG A 517 6.24 -15.72 -17.99
CA ARG A 517 6.73 -16.10 -19.33
C ARG A 517 7.92 -17.05 -19.26
N LYS A 518 8.78 -16.93 -18.25
CA LYS A 518 9.86 -17.91 -18.02
C LYS A 518 9.29 -19.27 -17.63
N LEU A 519 8.26 -19.31 -16.77
CA LEU A 519 7.55 -20.56 -16.42
C LEU A 519 6.89 -21.23 -17.65
N GLN A 520 6.41 -20.44 -18.62
CA GLN A 520 5.87 -20.97 -19.89
C GLN A 520 6.92 -21.68 -20.76
N ARG A 521 8.20 -21.31 -20.61
CA ARG A 521 9.31 -21.88 -21.39
C ARG A 521 9.94 -23.10 -20.72
N ILE A 522 9.75 -23.27 -19.42
CA ILE A 522 10.24 -24.44 -18.68
C ILE A 522 9.25 -25.58 -18.93
N THR A 523 9.52 -26.35 -19.96
CA THR A 523 8.99 -27.71 -20.11
C THR A 523 9.69 -28.62 -19.11
N SER A 524 8.92 -29.33 -18.30
CA SER A 524 9.37 -30.37 -17.37
C SER A 524 10.30 -31.36 -18.06
N SER A 525 11.60 -31.15 -17.88
CA SER A 525 12.66 -32.13 -18.12
C SER A 525 13.87 -31.66 -17.30
N LEU A 526 13.82 -31.95 -16.00
CA LEU A 526 14.99 -32.08 -15.14
C LEU A 526 14.94 -33.47 -14.52
#